data_AF-A0AAV6AVR2-F1
#
_entry.id   AF-A0AAV6AVR2-F1
#
_cell.length_a   1.000
_cell.length_b   1.000
_cell.length_c   1.000
_cell.angle_alpha   90.00
_cell.angle_beta   90.00
_cell.angle_gamma   90.00
#
_symmetry.space_group_name_H-M   'P 1'
#
loop_
_entity.id
_entity.type
_entity.pdbx_description
1 polymer ?
#
loop_
_entity_poly.entity_id
_entity_poly.type
_entity_poly.pdbx_seq_one_letter_code
_entity_poly.pdbx_strand_id
1 'polypeptide(L)' 'SIIESLWVQIGPLLTIQQRIYAKAPDAAAPHHRRALRAFRRRDGAQARAAIVADIQDAADIIAEHL' A
#
# COMPACT_ATOMS: atom_id res chain seq x y z
N SER A 1 9.65 9.42 -13.89
CA SER A 1 8.90 10.46 -13.13
C SER A 1 9.34 10.45 -11.67
N ILE A 2 8.98 11.47 -10.85
CA ILE A 2 9.32 11.48 -9.41
C ILE A 2 8.77 10.24 -8.68
N ILE A 3 7.56 9.79 -9.06
CA ILE A 3 6.91 8.62 -8.47
C ILE A 3 7.71 7.35 -8.74
N GLU A 4 8.15 7.12 -9.97
CA GLU A 4 8.99 5.96 -10.32
C GLU A 4 10.30 5.95 -9.54
N SER A 5 10.97 7.11 -9.42
CA SER A 5 12.22 7.21 -8.67
C SER A 5 12.04 6.83 -7.20
N LEU A 6 10.94 7.26 -6.57
CA LEU A 6 10.60 6.88 -5.20
C LEU A 6 10.32 5.37 -5.08
N TRP A 7 9.61 4.78 -6.06
CA TRP A 7 9.35 3.34 -6.07
C TRP A 7 10.63 2.50 -6.23
N VAL A 8 11.59 2.95 -7.04
CA VAL A 8 12.89 2.27 -7.17
C VAL A 8 13.66 2.30 -5.84
N GLN A 9 13.65 3.44 -5.13
CA GLN A 9 14.36 3.58 -3.87
C GLN A 9 13.79 2.70 -2.76
N ILE A 10 12.46 2.62 -2.64
CA ILE A 10 11.81 1.82 -1.59
C ILE A 10 11.77 0.32 -1.91
N GLY A 11 11.93 -0.06 -3.18
CA GLY A 11 11.79 -1.43 -3.69
C GLY A 11 12.43 -2.54 -2.83
N PRO A 12 13.70 -2.42 -2.40
CA PRO A 12 14.34 -3.42 -1.55
C PRO A 12 13.64 -3.65 -0.19
N LEU A 13 13.08 -2.58 0.40
CA LEU A 13 12.42 -2.64 1.72
C LEU A 13 11.02 -3.25 1.66
N LEU A 14 10.36 -3.22 0.50
CA LEU A 14 9.03 -3.83 0.32
C LEU A 14 9.04 -5.35 0.58
N THR A 15 10.21 -6.00 0.50
CA THR A 15 10.35 -7.43 0.83
C THR A 15 10.00 -7.74 2.30
N ILE A 16 10.17 -6.79 3.22
CA ILE A 16 9.80 -6.91 4.63
C ILE A 16 8.28 -7.04 4.77
N GLN A 17 7.54 -6.07 4.20
CA GLN A 17 6.08 -6.08 4.17
C GLN A 17 5.53 -7.33 3.48
N GLN A 18 6.10 -7.73 2.34
CA GLN A 18 5.67 -8.92 1.60
C GLN A 18 5.77 -10.21 2.43
N ARG A 19 6.83 -10.37 3.23
CA ARG A 19 6.99 -11.55 4.12
C ARG A 19 5.94 -11.60 5.21
N ILE A 20 5.49 -10.44 5.70
CA ILE A 20 4.45 -10.34 6.73
C ILE A 20 3.08 -10.65 6.11
N TYR A 21 2.78 -10.05 4.95
CA TYR A 21 1.55 -10.35 4.21
C TYR A 21 1.47 -11.79 3.72
N ALA A 22 2.59 -12.45 3.42
CA ALA A 22 2.59 -13.88 3.10
C ALA A 22 2.05 -14.74 4.26
N LYS A 23 2.18 -14.28 5.52
CA LYS A 23 1.63 -14.94 6.71
C LYS A 23 0.18 -14.55 7.00
N ALA A 24 -0.29 -13.43 6.43
CA ALA A 24 -1.65 -12.91 6.59
C ALA A 24 -2.14 -12.32 5.25
N PRO A 25 -2.55 -13.17 4.28
CA PRO A 25 -2.86 -12.74 2.92
C PRO A 25 -3.98 -11.70 2.82
N ASP A 26 -4.87 -11.69 3.79
CA ASP A 26 -5.99 -10.74 3.87
C ASP A 26 -5.60 -9.38 4.46
N ALA A 27 -4.36 -9.16 4.91
CA ALA A 27 -3.93 -7.91 5.54
C ALA A 27 -3.82 -6.74 4.54
N ALA A 28 -3.33 -6.99 3.33
CA ALA A 28 -3.19 -5.96 2.27
C ALA A 28 -4.48 -5.71 1.48
N ALA A 29 -5.33 -6.74 1.41
CA ALA A 29 -6.53 -6.75 0.59
C ALA A 29 -7.57 -5.64 0.89
N PRO A 30 -7.75 -5.12 2.13
CA PRO A 30 -8.82 -4.17 2.45
C PRO A 30 -8.64 -2.82 1.75
N HIS A 31 -7.45 -2.23 1.75
CA HIS A 31 -7.20 -0.93 1.13
C HIS A 31 -7.30 -1.00 -0.39
N HIS A 32 -6.74 -2.04 -1.00
CA HIS A 32 -6.88 -2.30 -2.43
C HIS A 32 -8.34 -2.47 -2.87
N ARG A 33 -9.13 -3.27 -2.13
CA ARG A 33 -10.57 -3.43 -2.40
C ARG A 33 -11.31 -2.11 -2.25
N ARG A 34 -10.96 -1.29 -1.26
CA ARG A 34 -11.54 0.04 -1.03
C ARG A 34 -11.23 1.00 -2.19
N ALA A 35 -9.98 1.03 -2.67
CA ALA A 35 -9.57 1.82 -3.82
C ALA A 35 -10.33 1.40 -5.09
N LEU A 36 -10.42 0.10 -5.38
CA LEU A 36 -11.14 -0.42 -6.54
C LEU A 36 -12.63 -0.04 -6.52
N ARG A 37 -13.29 -0.10 -5.35
CA ARG A 37 -14.69 0.36 -5.20
C ARG A 37 -14.81 1.86 -5.45
N ALA A 38 -13.86 2.66 -4.94
CA ALA A 38 -13.84 4.11 -5.16
C ALA A 38 -13.67 4.46 -6.65
N PHE A 39 -12.76 3.78 -7.36
CA PHE A 39 -12.58 3.99 -8.80
C PHE A 39 -13.84 3.68 -9.59
N ARG A 40 -14.54 2.57 -9.31
CA ARG A 40 -15.80 2.23 -9.97
C ARG A 40 -16.88 3.30 -9.76
N ARG A 41 -16.90 3.93 -8.59
CA ARG A 41 -17.81 5.02 -8.24
C ARG A 41 -17.34 6.40 -8.71
N ARG A 42 -16.15 6.50 -9.34
CA ARG A 42 -15.47 7.77 -9.66
C ARG A 42 -15.30 8.68 -8.43
N ASP A 43 -15.11 8.06 -7.27
CA ASP A 43 -14.96 8.74 -5.98
C ASP A 43 -13.47 9.01 -5.72
N GLY A 44 -12.99 10.16 -6.19
CA GLY A 44 -11.58 10.54 -6.08
C GLY A 44 -11.11 10.71 -4.63
N ALA A 45 -11.96 11.20 -3.74
CA ALA A 45 -11.64 11.38 -2.33
C ALA A 45 -11.43 10.04 -1.64
N GLN A 46 -12.33 9.08 -1.85
CA GLN A 46 -12.21 7.74 -1.27
C GLN A 46 -11.03 6.97 -1.88
N ALA A 47 -10.75 7.15 -3.17
CA ALA A 47 -9.59 6.55 -3.82
C ALA A 47 -8.29 7.07 -3.20
N ARG A 48 -8.17 8.39 -3.04
CA ARG A 48 -7.01 9.01 -2.37
C ARG A 48 -6.83 8.47 -0.95
N ALA A 49 -7.90 8.45 -0.16
CA ALA A 49 -7.85 7.96 1.22
C ALA A 49 -7.44 6.47 1.29
N ALA A 50 -7.89 5.65 0.34
CA ALA A 50 -7.50 4.25 0.27
C ALA A 50 -6.02 4.06 -0.07
N ILE A 51 -5.50 4.81 -1.04
CA ILE A 51 -4.08 4.73 -1.45
C ILE A 51 -3.15 5.25 -0.34
N VAL A 52 -3.51 6.36 0.31
CA VAL A 52 -2.70 6.89 1.42
C VAL A 52 -2.61 5.90 2.57
N ALA A 53 -3.74 5.28 2.95
CA ALA A 53 -3.73 4.26 4.00
C ALA A 53 -2.87 3.05 3.65
N ASP A 54 -2.91 2.59 2.40
CA ASP A 54 -2.09 1.46 1.94
C ASP A 54 -0.58 1.76 2.04
N ILE A 55 -0.17 2.96 1.59
CA ILE A 55 1.22 3.40 1.67
C ILE A 55 1.66 3.59 3.13
N GLN A 56 0.79 4.12 3.99
CA GLN A 56 1.10 4.34 5.40
C GLN A 56 1.26 3.01 6.14
N ASP A 57 0.32 2.07 5.98
CA ASP A 57 0.42 0.73 6.58
C ASP A 57 1.69 0.01 6.12
N ALA A 58 2.07 0.14 4.84
CA ALA A 58 3.33 -0.39 4.33
C ALA A 58 4.55 0.22 5.04
N ALA A 59 4.56 1.54 5.18
CA ALA A 59 5.64 2.27 5.83
C ALA A 59 5.78 1.89 7.30
N ASP A 60 4.66 1.76 8.02
CA ASP A 60 4.63 1.39 9.44
C ASP A 60 5.17 -0.04 9.63
N ILE A 61 4.70 -0.99 8.82
CA ILE A 61 5.20 -2.38 8.84
C ILE A 61 6.71 -2.42 8.57
N ILE A 62 7.20 -1.68 7.57
CA ILE A 62 8.63 -1.62 7.26
C ILE A 62 9.41 -1.03 8.43
N ALA A 63 8.94 0.08 9.02
CA ALA A 63 9.59 0.75 10.12
C ALA A 63 9.69 -0.12 11.38
N GLU A 64 8.64 -0.89 11.69
CA GLU A 64 8.61 -1.81 12.83
C GLU A 64 9.55 -3.03 12.68
N HIS A 65 9.97 -3.34 11.44
CA HIS A 65 10.71 -4.56 11.11
C HIS A 65 12.03 -4.30 10.36
N LEU A 66 12.51 -3.05 10.38
CA LEU A 66 13.86 -2.63 9.97
C LEU A 66 14.89 -3.07 11.01
#